data_AF-A0A9X8GMC4-F1
#
_entry.id   AF-A0A9X8GMC4-F1
#
_cell.length_a   1.000
_cell.length_b   1.000
_cell.length_c   1.000
_cell.angle_alpha   90.00
_cell.angle_beta   90.00
_cell.angle_gamma   90.00
#
_symmetry.space_group_name_H-M   'P 1'
#
loop_
_entity.id
_entity.type
_entity.pdbx_description
1 polymer ?
#
loop_
_entity_poly.entity_id
_entity_poly.type
_entity_poly.pdbx_seq_one_letter_code
_entity_poly.pdbx_strand_id
1 'polypeptide(L)'
;MRLRTVLNELPITGSYIHDEDLLEWDLIVSPSWNVGSKGVVCLGSMADYLQNDAPQTTDGILLVYVQGVLDEEYHKPPRNVVFVTGEVSPSDFQEAFMRLVLKSGELAVRREDLFRCYLDSYDLRQFARRASEVIGNPVVITNTDHKVLATAGEIPNDRPDIAATVESGYVSQSVEDHLAESGILSSVRSSRHSIITTNVADNLRCVTSIIYHHRLEMGRFDAFEVTHEVTGIDLELIDYATSLAGLMIDRLGVAGKRVDMGSSVLADVLSGKFEDRDAVREHLRIADVPLDCNYVLLRVVGQPGAGHDYYARVGQLVGDALAGSVWTNFGSAVVVLVSLGEATEAGFADYESCERRILRDRKFMGALEHNDMRAFVSEPFSDVMEVRARLKQCILLDEADVLERSSRQRVVFFWEHRFQVVASVFKGLGYSDMLLDKRVVAMARYDREHGSSYLETAVMSVRFPGSPAEAAEALSVHRNTYFYRVNKIGELFKLDLKDGDDRLALSFTARVLEALGEDVVDAGALPETN
;
A
#
# COMPACT_ATOMS: atom_id res chain seq x y z
N MET A 1 22.17 -28.92 -8.77
CA MET A 1 21.74 -28.83 -7.36
C MET A 1 22.69 -27.88 -6.67
N ARG A 2 22.20 -27.03 -5.77
CA ARG A 2 23.11 -26.19 -4.98
C ARG A 2 23.91 -27.04 -3.99
N LEU A 3 25.11 -26.60 -3.61
CA LEU A 3 25.92 -27.32 -2.61
C LEU A 3 25.16 -27.51 -1.29
N ARG A 4 24.46 -26.48 -0.81
CA ARG A 4 23.63 -26.60 0.40
C ARG A 4 22.56 -27.70 0.28
N THR A 5 21.99 -27.88 -0.92
CA THR A 5 21.00 -28.93 -1.19
C THR A 5 21.67 -30.28 -1.11
N VAL A 6 22.86 -30.43 -1.70
CA VAL A 6 23.68 -31.64 -1.57
C VAL A 6 23.93 -31.97 -0.10
N LEU A 7 24.33 -30.99 0.72
CA LEU A 7 24.60 -31.18 2.14
C LEU A 7 23.34 -31.57 2.94
N ASN A 8 22.21 -30.90 2.70
CA ASN A 8 20.94 -31.16 3.38
C ASN A 8 20.34 -32.55 3.05
N GLU A 9 20.61 -33.07 1.86
CA GLU A 9 20.11 -34.38 1.42
C GLU A 9 20.97 -35.57 1.89
N LEU A 10 22.15 -35.29 2.46
CA LEU A 10 23.09 -36.30 2.92
C LEU A 10 22.93 -36.58 4.42
N PRO A 11 23.19 -37.82 4.88
CA PRO A 11 23.08 -38.20 6.29
C PRO A 11 24.31 -37.71 7.09
N ILE A 12 24.45 -36.39 7.20
CA ILE A 12 25.59 -35.73 7.86
C ILE A 12 25.20 -35.19 9.23
N THR A 13 26.17 -35.14 10.15
CA THR A 13 26.08 -34.49 11.46
C THR A 13 26.83 -33.15 11.51
N GLY A 14 27.69 -32.88 10.51
CA GLY A 14 28.46 -31.65 10.41
C GLY A 14 29.02 -31.44 9.01
N SER A 15 29.26 -30.17 8.66
CA SER A 15 29.89 -29.78 7.41
C SER A 15 30.87 -28.64 7.64
N TYR A 16 32.03 -28.72 7.01
CA TYR A 16 33.09 -27.72 7.08
C TYR A 16 33.40 -27.25 5.67
N ILE A 17 33.29 -25.94 5.46
CA ILE A 17 33.45 -25.26 4.17
C ILE A 17 34.41 -24.09 4.34
N HIS A 18 35.08 -23.70 3.26
CA HIS A 18 36.04 -22.59 3.28
C HIS A 18 35.36 -21.24 3.53
N ASP A 19 34.26 -21.01 2.81
CA ASP A 19 33.42 -19.81 2.88
C ASP A 19 31.97 -20.19 2.55
N GLU A 20 31.01 -19.43 3.08
CA GLU A 20 29.57 -19.68 2.88
C GLU A 20 29.10 -19.43 1.45
N ASP A 21 29.82 -18.66 0.62
CA ASP A 21 29.41 -18.40 -0.77
C ASP A 21 29.39 -19.70 -1.61
N LEU A 22 30.15 -20.72 -1.20
CA LEU A 22 30.14 -22.05 -1.82
C LEU A 22 28.77 -22.74 -1.73
N LEU A 23 27.97 -22.44 -0.70
CA LEU A 23 26.67 -23.06 -0.49
C LEU A 23 25.68 -22.80 -1.64
N GLU A 24 25.87 -21.67 -2.34
CA GLU A 24 25.06 -21.23 -3.47
C GLU A 24 25.58 -21.69 -4.84
N TRP A 25 26.70 -22.44 -4.89
CA TRP A 25 27.23 -22.95 -6.16
C TRP A 25 26.29 -24.01 -6.75
N ASP A 26 25.90 -23.82 -8.01
CA ASP A 26 25.18 -24.82 -8.80
C ASP A 26 26.15 -25.89 -9.29
N LEU A 27 25.94 -27.12 -8.81
CA LEU A 27 26.82 -28.25 -9.03
C LEU A 27 26.09 -29.42 -9.70
N ILE A 28 26.82 -30.12 -10.56
CA ILE A 28 26.46 -31.43 -11.08
C ILE A 28 27.02 -32.48 -10.12
N VAL A 29 26.16 -33.35 -9.59
CA VAL A 29 26.62 -34.47 -8.77
C VAL A 29 27.14 -35.56 -9.68
N SER A 30 28.44 -35.85 -9.59
CA SER A 30 29.09 -36.86 -10.43
C SER A 30 29.17 -38.21 -9.72
N PRO A 31 28.84 -39.32 -10.42
CA PRO A 31 29.08 -40.66 -9.89
C PRO A 31 30.57 -41.03 -9.89
N SER A 32 31.43 -40.23 -10.52
CA SER A 32 32.87 -40.49 -10.57
C SER A 32 33.56 -40.19 -9.24
N TRP A 33 34.51 -41.05 -8.88
CA TRP A 33 35.35 -40.88 -7.70
C TRP A 33 36.53 -39.94 -8.00
N ASN A 34 36.79 -38.97 -7.13
CA ASN A 34 38.07 -38.23 -7.04
C ASN A 34 38.53 -37.41 -8.29
N VAL A 35 37.66 -37.15 -9.28
CA VAL A 35 37.99 -36.27 -10.42
C VAL A 35 37.05 -35.08 -10.45
N GLY A 36 37.49 -33.99 -9.82
CA GLY A 36 36.82 -32.69 -9.88
C GLY A 36 36.94 -32.07 -11.26
N SER A 37 35.82 -31.61 -11.81
CA SER A 37 35.80 -30.71 -12.96
C SER A 37 34.95 -29.50 -12.61
N LYS A 38 35.11 -28.40 -13.35
CA LYS A 38 34.42 -27.13 -13.06
C LYS A 38 32.91 -27.33 -12.99
N GLY A 39 32.30 -26.91 -11.87
CA GLY A 39 30.85 -27.04 -11.64
C GLY A 39 30.38 -28.45 -11.26
N VAL A 40 31.29 -29.33 -10.83
CA VAL A 40 30.98 -30.72 -10.45
C VAL A 40 31.34 -30.95 -8.99
N VAL A 41 30.47 -31.66 -8.27
CA VAL A 41 30.79 -32.25 -6.96
C VAL A 41 31.02 -33.74 -7.09
N CYS A 42 32.12 -34.23 -6.53
CA CYS A 42 32.49 -35.65 -6.52
C CYS A 42 32.83 -36.09 -5.10
N LEU A 43 32.58 -37.37 -4.81
CA LEU A 43 32.93 -37.98 -3.54
C LEU A 43 34.41 -38.42 -3.55
N GLY A 44 35.09 -38.22 -2.43
CA GLY A 44 36.43 -38.74 -2.16
C GLY A 44 36.59 -39.18 -0.70
N SER A 45 37.68 -39.91 -0.44
CA SER A 45 38.08 -40.29 0.92
C SER A 45 39.15 -39.33 1.48
N MET A 46 39.38 -39.42 2.79
CA MET A 46 40.49 -38.70 3.42
C MET A 46 41.85 -39.12 2.85
N ALA A 47 42.01 -40.38 2.44
CA ALA A 47 43.21 -40.85 1.77
C ALA A 47 43.39 -40.21 0.39
N ASP A 48 42.30 -40.01 -0.37
CA ASP A 48 42.34 -39.32 -1.65
C ASP A 48 42.75 -37.86 -1.51
N TYR A 49 42.24 -37.18 -0.47
CA TYR A 49 42.60 -35.81 -0.12
C TYR A 49 44.09 -35.68 0.23
N LEU A 50 44.60 -36.56 1.09
CA LEU A 50 46.00 -36.54 1.55
C LEU A 50 47.01 -36.93 0.47
N GLN A 51 46.61 -37.75 -0.52
CA GLN A 51 47.51 -38.20 -1.60
C GLN A 51 47.62 -37.21 -2.77
N ASN A 52 46.56 -36.45 -3.07
CA ASN A 52 46.46 -35.72 -4.34
C ASN A 52 46.53 -34.20 -4.23
N ASP A 53 46.70 -33.62 -3.02
CA ASP A 53 46.57 -32.16 -2.80
C ASP A 53 45.33 -31.63 -3.54
N ALA A 54 44.13 -31.94 -3.01
CA ALA A 54 42.79 -31.56 -3.48
C ALA A 54 42.75 -30.69 -4.75
N PRO A 55 42.10 -31.07 -5.86
CA PRO A 55 42.32 -30.52 -7.21
C PRO A 55 42.46 -28.99 -7.23
N GLN A 56 43.66 -28.46 -6.98
CA GLN A 56 43.87 -27.04 -6.60
C GLN A 56 43.62 -26.10 -7.79
N THR A 57 43.29 -26.66 -8.94
CA THR A 57 43.24 -26.01 -10.24
C THR A 57 41.86 -26.08 -10.91
N THR A 58 40.84 -26.68 -10.28
CA THR A 58 39.50 -26.79 -10.88
C THR A 58 38.43 -26.15 -10.00
N ASP A 59 37.49 -25.39 -10.60
CA ASP A 59 36.27 -24.85 -9.96
C ASP A 59 35.24 -25.96 -9.63
N GLY A 60 35.69 -27.15 -9.22
CA GLY A 60 34.88 -28.28 -8.78
C GLY A 60 35.03 -28.50 -7.27
N ILE A 61 34.15 -29.31 -6.69
CA ILE A 61 34.15 -29.62 -5.26
C ILE A 61 34.47 -31.10 -5.02
N LEU A 62 35.46 -31.35 -4.17
CA LEU A 62 35.72 -32.66 -3.57
C LEU A 62 34.99 -32.73 -2.22
N LEU A 63 33.95 -33.53 -2.14
CA LEU A 63 33.24 -33.81 -0.90
C LEU A 63 33.94 -34.99 -0.20
N VAL A 64 34.49 -34.75 0.99
CA VAL A 64 35.23 -35.76 1.75
C VAL A 64 34.44 -36.15 2.98
N TYR A 65 34.03 -37.42 3.05
CA TYR A 65 33.30 -37.95 4.20
C TYR A 65 34.24 -38.54 5.25
N VAL A 66 34.04 -38.15 6.51
CA VAL A 66 34.73 -38.67 7.68
C VAL A 66 33.69 -39.23 8.64
N GLN A 67 33.77 -40.53 8.94
CA GLN A 67 32.89 -41.14 9.93
C GLN A 67 33.33 -40.72 11.34
N GLY A 68 32.39 -40.18 12.14
CA GLY A 68 32.67 -39.65 13.48
C GLY A 68 33.10 -38.18 13.47
N VAL A 69 34.21 -37.87 14.15
CA VAL A 69 34.66 -36.49 14.39
C VAL A 69 35.81 -36.14 13.44
N LEU A 70 35.78 -34.92 12.91
CA LEU A 70 36.86 -34.36 12.10
C LEU A 70 37.89 -33.64 12.99
N ASP A 71 39.18 -33.92 12.78
CA ASP A 71 40.28 -33.25 13.49
C ASP A 71 40.28 -31.73 13.24
N GLU A 72 40.63 -30.94 14.27
CA GLU A 72 40.58 -29.47 14.23
C GLU A 72 41.41 -28.85 13.08
N GLU A 73 42.49 -29.52 12.66
CA GLU A 73 43.34 -29.05 11.56
C GLU A 73 42.60 -28.97 10.21
N TYR A 74 41.50 -29.72 10.05
CA TYR A 74 40.69 -29.77 8.82
C TYR A 74 39.40 -28.94 8.89
N HIS A 75 39.14 -28.24 10.00
CA HIS A 75 37.92 -27.41 10.13
C HIS A 75 37.89 -26.21 9.17
N LYS A 76 39.04 -25.87 8.57
CA LYS A 76 39.18 -24.83 7.55
C LYS A 76 39.70 -25.45 6.24
N PRO A 77 38.84 -26.11 5.46
CA PRO A 77 39.28 -26.72 4.22
C PRO A 77 39.74 -25.69 3.18
N PRO A 78 40.53 -26.12 2.18
CA PRO A 78 40.68 -25.40 0.92
C PRO A 78 39.33 -25.14 0.24
N ARG A 79 39.24 -24.10 -0.59
CA ARG A 79 37.98 -23.66 -1.22
C ARG A 79 37.26 -24.71 -2.07
N ASN A 80 38.00 -25.64 -2.66
CA ASN A 80 37.51 -26.72 -3.50
C ASN A 80 37.24 -28.02 -2.73
N VAL A 81 37.31 -28.00 -1.40
CA VAL A 81 37.09 -29.16 -0.53
C VAL A 81 36.00 -28.85 0.47
N VAL A 82 35.11 -29.81 0.66
CA VAL A 82 34.09 -29.78 1.70
C VAL A 82 34.24 -31.04 2.54
N PHE A 83 34.56 -30.87 3.81
CA PHE A 83 34.54 -32.00 4.74
C PHE A 83 33.15 -32.15 5.33
N VAL A 84 32.67 -33.38 5.39
CA VAL A 84 31.40 -33.72 6.04
C VAL A 84 31.60 -34.87 7.01
N THR A 85 30.94 -34.78 8.15
CA THR A 85 30.98 -35.79 9.20
C THR A 85 29.63 -36.48 9.32
N GLY A 86 29.62 -37.72 9.80
CA GLY A 86 28.39 -38.47 10.06
C GLY A 86 28.65 -39.79 10.78
N GLU A 87 27.57 -40.46 11.17
CA GLU A 87 27.62 -41.71 11.93
C GLU A 87 27.54 -42.96 11.05
N VAL A 88 27.05 -42.80 9.80
CA VAL A 88 26.83 -43.92 8.88
C VAL A 88 28.16 -44.49 8.34
N SER A 89 28.14 -45.74 7.88
CA SER A 89 29.35 -46.33 7.28
C SER A 89 29.73 -45.59 5.98
N PRO A 90 31.02 -45.57 5.58
CA PRO A 90 31.42 -44.96 4.31
C PRO A 90 30.70 -45.53 3.08
N SER A 91 30.34 -46.82 3.10
CA SER A 91 29.55 -47.45 2.03
C SER A 91 28.11 -46.92 2.00
N ASP A 92 27.46 -46.75 3.15
CA ASP A 92 26.09 -46.22 3.23
C ASP A 92 26.08 -44.74 2.80
N PHE A 93 27.10 -43.97 3.21
CA PHE A 93 27.28 -42.59 2.77
C PHE A 93 27.48 -42.50 1.25
N GLN A 94 28.33 -43.36 0.68
CA GLN A 94 28.53 -43.43 -0.76
C GLN A 94 27.22 -43.76 -1.48
N GLU A 95 26.42 -44.70 -0.97
CA GLU A 95 25.10 -44.99 -1.54
C GLU A 95 24.18 -43.76 -1.48
N ALA A 96 24.13 -43.06 -0.34
CA ALA A 96 23.35 -41.84 -0.19
C ALA A 96 23.79 -40.74 -1.18
N PHE A 97 25.10 -40.55 -1.35
CA PHE A 97 25.66 -39.63 -2.35
C PHE A 97 25.28 -40.03 -3.77
N MET A 98 25.34 -41.31 -4.12
CA MET A 98 24.96 -41.79 -5.45
C MET A 98 23.46 -41.59 -5.74
N ARG A 99 22.59 -41.67 -4.72
CA ARG A 99 21.16 -41.35 -4.85
C ARG A 99 20.92 -39.87 -5.21
N LEU A 100 21.85 -38.96 -4.90
CA LEU A 100 21.73 -37.55 -5.29
C LEU A 100 21.74 -37.37 -6.82
N VAL A 101 22.37 -38.26 -7.58
CA VAL A 101 22.32 -38.21 -9.06
C VAL A 101 20.88 -38.36 -9.54
N LEU A 102 20.13 -39.31 -8.98
CA LEU A 102 18.71 -39.51 -9.29
C LEU A 102 17.87 -38.32 -8.82
N LYS A 103 18.09 -37.86 -7.57
CA LYS A 103 17.41 -36.68 -7.00
C LYS A 103 17.65 -35.41 -7.82
N SER A 104 18.83 -35.25 -8.42
CA SER A 104 19.14 -34.11 -9.29
C SER A 104 18.27 -34.07 -10.55
N GLY A 105 17.96 -35.25 -11.10
CA GLY A 105 17.02 -35.40 -12.22
C GLY A 105 15.59 -35.09 -11.80
N GLU A 106 15.16 -35.59 -10.64
CA GLU A 106 13.84 -35.28 -10.06
C GLU A 106 13.65 -33.77 -9.85
N LEU A 107 14.64 -33.11 -9.23
CA LEU A 107 14.63 -31.66 -9.04
C LEU A 107 14.50 -30.91 -10.37
N ALA A 108 15.20 -31.34 -11.42
CA ALA A 108 15.12 -30.70 -12.73
C ALA A 108 13.72 -30.82 -13.34
N VAL A 109 13.06 -31.98 -13.20
CA VAL A 109 11.67 -32.17 -13.64
C VAL A 109 10.71 -31.29 -12.85
N ARG A 110 10.80 -31.31 -11.51
CA ARG A 110 9.94 -30.48 -10.64
C ARG A 110 10.13 -28.97 -10.89
N ARG A 111 11.36 -28.53 -11.22
CA ARG A 111 11.63 -27.14 -11.65
C ARG A 111 10.96 -26.79 -12.97
N GLU A 112 11.05 -27.66 -13.97
CA GLU A 112 10.34 -27.48 -15.24
C GLU A 112 8.82 -27.41 -15.03
N ASP A 113 8.27 -28.24 -14.14
CA ASP A 113 6.87 -28.19 -13.78
C ASP A 113 6.50 -26.86 -13.11
N LEU A 114 7.30 -26.35 -12.16
CA LEU A 114 7.10 -25.00 -11.59
C LEU A 114 7.18 -23.89 -12.65
N PHE A 115 8.10 -24.01 -13.62
CA PHE A 115 8.21 -23.03 -14.69
C PHE A 115 6.97 -23.03 -15.59
N ARG A 116 6.42 -24.21 -15.91
CA ARG A 116 5.12 -24.33 -16.61
C ARG A 116 3.97 -23.77 -15.78
N CYS A 117 3.96 -24.01 -14.46
CA CYS A 117 2.99 -23.43 -13.56
C CYS A 117 2.98 -21.89 -13.67
N TYR A 118 4.16 -21.27 -13.72
CA TYR A 118 4.31 -19.83 -13.95
C TYR A 118 3.77 -19.39 -15.33
N LEU A 119 4.16 -20.05 -16.41
CA LEU A 119 3.75 -19.69 -17.78
C LEU A 119 2.23 -19.76 -17.97
N ASP A 120 1.61 -20.80 -17.41
CA ASP A 120 0.20 -21.09 -17.57
C ASP A 120 -0.69 -20.37 -16.54
N SER A 121 -0.09 -19.55 -15.65
CA SER A 121 -0.83 -18.82 -14.61
C SER A 121 -1.08 -17.36 -15.02
N TYR A 122 -2.33 -16.91 -14.91
CA TYR A 122 -2.69 -15.50 -15.17
C TYR A 122 -2.70 -14.63 -13.92
N ASP A 123 -2.76 -15.22 -12.72
CA ASP A 123 -2.70 -14.53 -11.43
C ASP A 123 -1.89 -15.32 -10.39
N LEU A 124 -1.61 -14.68 -9.25
CA LEU A 124 -0.83 -15.30 -8.16
C LEU A 124 -1.59 -16.44 -7.46
N ARG A 125 -2.92 -16.44 -7.47
CA ARG A 125 -3.72 -17.50 -6.82
C ARG A 125 -3.60 -18.81 -7.58
N GLN A 126 -3.71 -18.74 -8.90
CA GLN A 126 -3.51 -19.89 -9.77
C GLN A 126 -2.07 -20.41 -9.69
N PHE A 127 -1.09 -19.50 -9.64
CA PHE A 127 0.31 -19.87 -9.46
C PHE A 127 0.54 -20.55 -8.12
N ALA A 128 0.10 -19.95 -7.01
CA ALA A 128 0.25 -20.53 -5.66
C ALA A 128 -0.36 -21.93 -5.58
N ARG A 129 -1.56 -22.14 -6.14
CA ARG A 129 -2.21 -23.45 -6.18
C ARG A 129 -1.34 -24.50 -6.85
N ARG A 130 -0.87 -24.22 -8.07
CA ARG A 130 -0.07 -25.17 -8.83
C ARG A 130 1.34 -25.35 -8.24
N ALA A 131 1.94 -24.28 -7.72
CA ALA A 131 3.22 -24.35 -7.03
C ALA A 131 3.12 -25.20 -5.76
N SER A 132 2.04 -25.08 -4.98
CA SER A 132 1.77 -25.92 -3.81
C SER A 132 1.67 -27.39 -4.18
N GLU A 133 1.00 -27.73 -5.29
CA GLU A 133 0.93 -29.11 -5.80
C GLU A 133 2.31 -29.67 -6.16
N VAL A 134 3.20 -28.87 -6.77
CA VAL A 134 4.57 -29.31 -7.12
C VAL A 134 5.48 -29.38 -5.90
N ILE A 135 5.36 -28.43 -4.97
CA ILE A 135 6.14 -28.39 -3.72
C ILE A 135 5.69 -29.50 -2.78
N GLY A 136 4.40 -29.88 -2.81
CA GLY A 136 3.82 -30.90 -1.96
C GLY A 136 3.40 -30.40 -0.58
N ASN A 137 3.40 -29.09 -0.35
CA ASN A 137 3.02 -28.47 0.92
C ASN A 137 2.21 -27.19 0.71
N PRO A 138 1.37 -26.77 1.68
CA PRO A 138 0.62 -25.51 1.62
C PRO A 138 1.55 -24.29 1.53
N VAL A 139 1.13 -23.26 0.80
CA VAL A 139 1.89 -22.03 0.61
C VAL A 139 1.04 -20.77 0.80
N VAL A 140 1.68 -19.71 1.27
CA VAL A 140 1.12 -18.37 1.42
C VAL A 140 2.08 -17.37 0.77
N ILE A 141 1.53 -16.49 -0.07
CA ILE A 141 2.27 -15.41 -0.73
C ILE A 141 1.73 -14.08 -0.21
N THR A 142 2.60 -13.25 0.36
CA THR A 142 2.25 -11.91 0.87
C THR A 142 3.05 -10.82 0.18
N ASN A 143 2.56 -9.58 0.19
CA ASN A 143 3.34 -8.41 -0.22
C ASN A 143 4.07 -7.78 0.99
N THR A 144 4.73 -6.64 0.77
CA THR A 144 5.41 -5.88 1.84
C THR A 144 4.47 -5.21 2.84
N ASP A 145 3.18 -5.02 2.50
CA ASP A 145 2.15 -4.56 3.44
C ASP A 145 1.55 -5.73 4.26
N HIS A 146 2.17 -6.91 4.21
CA HIS A 146 1.69 -8.14 4.85
C HIS A 146 0.32 -8.63 4.34
N LYS A 147 -0.15 -8.08 3.22
CA LYS A 147 -1.37 -8.52 2.55
C LYS A 147 -1.16 -9.85 1.88
N VAL A 148 -2.07 -10.78 2.12
CA VAL A 148 -2.12 -12.08 1.46
C VAL A 148 -2.55 -11.89 0.01
N LEU A 149 -1.62 -12.11 -0.91
CA LEU A 149 -1.86 -12.08 -2.35
C LEU A 149 -2.46 -13.39 -2.85
N ALA A 150 -2.00 -14.51 -2.27
CA ALA A 150 -2.47 -15.85 -2.61
C ALA A 150 -2.21 -16.85 -1.47
N THR A 151 -3.08 -17.85 -1.38
CA THR A 151 -2.94 -19.01 -0.50
C THR A 151 -3.29 -20.27 -1.28
N ALA A 152 -2.65 -21.39 -0.93
CA ALA A 152 -2.91 -22.68 -1.56
C ALA A 152 -2.52 -23.85 -0.65
N GLY A 153 -3.18 -24.99 -0.86
CA GLY A 153 -3.06 -26.18 -0.03
C GLY A 153 -3.99 -26.16 1.19
N GLU A 154 -4.14 -27.31 1.84
CA GLU A 154 -4.92 -27.42 3.07
C GLU A 154 -4.06 -27.01 4.27
N ILE A 155 -4.45 -25.91 4.91
CA ILE A 155 -3.79 -25.41 6.12
C ILE A 155 -4.46 -26.11 7.32
N PRO A 156 -3.69 -26.65 8.28
CA PRO A 156 -4.25 -27.35 9.43
C PRO A 156 -5.25 -26.50 10.24
N ASN A 157 -6.39 -27.10 10.61
CA ASN A 157 -7.45 -26.41 11.37
C ASN A 157 -7.05 -26.06 12.81
N ASP A 158 -6.00 -26.67 13.34
CA ASP A 158 -5.42 -26.40 14.65
C ASP A 158 -4.45 -25.20 14.64
N ARG A 159 -4.44 -24.41 13.56
CA ARG A 159 -3.61 -23.21 13.37
C ARG A 159 -4.45 -21.94 13.26
N PRO A 160 -4.91 -21.38 14.39
CA PRO A 160 -5.73 -20.17 14.39
C PRO A 160 -4.97 -18.95 13.84
N ASP A 161 -3.64 -18.92 13.92
CA ASP A 161 -2.80 -17.83 13.39
C ASP A 161 -2.80 -17.78 11.86
N ILE A 162 -2.64 -18.93 11.21
CA ILE A 162 -2.66 -19.03 9.74
C ILE A 162 -4.11 -18.95 9.24
N ALA A 163 -5.06 -19.58 9.92
CA ALA A 163 -6.48 -19.47 9.58
C ALA A 163 -6.97 -18.02 9.68
N ALA A 164 -6.60 -17.29 10.74
CA ALA A 164 -6.90 -15.87 10.88
C ALA A 164 -6.25 -15.03 9.78
N THR A 165 -5.02 -15.36 9.36
CA THR A 165 -4.34 -14.69 8.25
C THR A 165 -5.08 -14.88 6.91
N VAL A 166 -5.59 -16.10 6.67
CA VAL A 166 -6.40 -16.41 5.48
C VAL A 166 -7.75 -15.69 5.52
N GLU A 167 -8.39 -15.66 6.69
CA GLU A 167 -9.71 -15.04 6.89
C GLU A 167 -9.65 -13.51 6.80
N SER A 168 -8.66 -12.88 7.43
CA SER A 168 -8.45 -11.43 7.39
C SER A 168 -7.90 -10.94 6.06
N GLY A 169 -7.17 -11.81 5.33
CA GLY A 169 -6.42 -11.45 4.13
C GLY A 169 -5.09 -10.75 4.40
N TYR A 170 -4.61 -10.76 5.65
CA TYR A 170 -3.37 -10.11 6.09
C TYR A 170 -2.69 -10.91 7.20
N VAL A 171 -1.36 -10.91 7.22
CA VAL A 171 -0.59 -11.49 8.34
C VAL A 171 -0.77 -10.59 9.57
N SER A 172 -1.07 -11.19 10.72
CA SER A 172 -1.21 -10.43 11.98
C SER A 172 0.14 -9.87 12.44
N GLN A 173 0.14 -8.75 13.16
CA GLN A 173 1.38 -8.20 13.70
C GLN A 173 2.07 -9.18 14.64
N SER A 174 1.31 -9.91 15.48
CA SER A 174 1.90 -10.87 16.42
C SER A 174 2.81 -11.91 15.74
N VAL A 175 2.44 -12.33 14.52
CA VAL A 175 3.27 -13.25 13.71
C VAL A 175 4.50 -12.53 13.19
N GLU A 176 4.36 -11.30 12.70
CA GLU A 176 5.48 -10.52 12.17
C GLU A 176 6.51 -10.15 13.24
N ASP A 177 6.05 -9.70 14.41
CA ASP A 177 6.89 -9.37 15.57
C ASP A 177 7.68 -10.61 16.01
N HIS A 178 7.02 -11.78 16.07
CA HIS A 178 7.69 -13.04 16.41
C HIS A 178 8.79 -13.41 15.41
N LEU A 179 8.54 -13.28 14.10
CA LEU A 179 9.55 -13.54 13.06
C LEU A 179 10.70 -12.52 13.08
N ALA A 180 10.43 -11.27 13.47
CA ALA A 180 11.45 -10.24 13.64
C ALA A 180 12.32 -10.49 14.88
N GLU A 181 11.70 -10.71 16.04
CA GLU A 181 12.38 -10.90 17.34
C GLU A 181 13.23 -12.18 17.38
N SER A 182 12.79 -13.23 16.68
CA SER A 182 13.55 -14.48 16.52
C SER A 182 14.75 -14.36 15.57
N GLY A 183 14.94 -13.22 14.91
CA GLY A 183 16.02 -12.97 13.95
C GLY A 183 15.84 -13.70 12.61
N ILE A 184 14.69 -14.33 12.37
CA ILE A 184 14.39 -15.06 11.13
C ILE A 184 14.42 -14.11 9.94
N LEU A 185 13.70 -12.99 10.02
CA LEU A 185 13.62 -12.05 8.90
C LEU A 185 14.98 -11.46 8.55
N SER A 186 15.81 -11.15 9.55
CA SER A 186 17.19 -10.72 9.30
C SER A 186 18.03 -11.81 8.62
N SER A 187 17.88 -13.07 9.05
CA SER A 187 18.61 -14.20 8.48
C SER A 187 18.21 -14.49 7.03
N VAL A 188 16.92 -14.50 6.71
CA VAL A 188 16.45 -14.74 5.33
C VAL A 188 16.88 -13.60 4.40
N ARG A 189 16.86 -12.35 4.89
CA ARG A 189 17.31 -11.17 4.14
C ARG A 189 18.83 -11.16 3.91
N SER A 190 19.62 -11.60 4.88
CA SER A 190 21.08 -11.68 4.73
C SER A 190 21.49 -12.83 3.83
N SER A 191 20.89 -14.02 4.00
CA SER A 191 21.20 -15.23 3.25
C SER A 191 20.71 -15.18 1.79
N ARG A 192 19.67 -14.39 1.51
CA ARG A 192 19.00 -14.29 0.20
C ARG A 192 18.42 -15.62 -0.30
N HIS A 193 18.09 -16.51 0.63
CA HIS A 193 17.45 -17.78 0.32
C HIS A 193 16.51 -18.25 1.43
N SER A 194 15.69 -19.24 1.12
CA SER A 194 14.76 -19.86 2.06
C SER A 194 15.48 -20.37 3.31
N ILE A 195 14.83 -20.19 4.46
CA ILE A 195 15.28 -20.72 5.74
C ILE A 195 14.14 -21.52 6.36
N ILE A 196 14.48 -22.69 6.91
CA ILE A 196 13.53 -23.47 7.71
C ILE A 196 13.45 -22.84 9.09
N THR A 197 12.22 -22.60 9.51
CA THR A 197 11.86 -21.95 10.75
C THR A 197 10.91 -22.82 11.52
N THR A 198 11.28 -23.14 12.75
CA THR A 198 10.39 -23.86 13.66
C THR A 198 9.68 -22.84 14.50
N ASN A 199 8.36 -22.74 14.39
CA ASN A 199 7.60 -21.92 15.33
C ASN A 199 7.69 -22.59 16.71
N VAL A 200 8.28 -21.87 17.68
CA VAL A 200 8.56 -22.39 19.03
C VAL A 200 7.29 -22.72 19.80
N ALA A 201 6.16 -22.08 19.47
CA ALA A 201 4.88 -22.34 20.12
C ALA A 201 4.36 -23.76 19.82
N ASP A 202 4.48 -24.21 18.56
CA ASP A 202 3.66 -25.34 18.06
C ASP A 202 4.47 -26.39 17.28
N ASN A 203 5.79 -26.24 17.22
CA ASN A 203 6.74 -27.17 16.58
C ASN A 203 6.48 -27.46 15.08
N LEU A 204 5.65 -26.65 14.41
CA LEU A 204 5.49 -26.72 12.95
C LEU A 204 6.68 -26.03 12.27
N ARG A 205 7.28 -26.74 11.30
CA ARG A 205 8.33 -26.19 10.45
C ARG A 205 7.69 -25.42 9.30
N CYS A 206 8.07 -24.16 9.16
CA CYS A 206 7.71 -23.28 8.07
C CYS A 206 9.00 -22.94 7.31
N VAL A 207 8.94 -22.95 5.98
CA VAL A 207 10.01 -22.41 5.14
C VAL A 207 9.65 -20.98 4.80
N THR A 208 10.49 -20.04 5.23
CA THR A 208 10.31 -18.62 4.96
C THR A 208 11.29 -18.18 3.87
N SER A 209 10.80 -17.60 2.77
CA SER A 209 11.62 -17.06 1.68
C SER A 209 11.16 -15.66 1.29
N ILE A 210 12.10 -14.70 1.16
CA ILE A 210 11.77 -13.33 0.76
C ILE A 210 11.74 -13.23 -0.77
N ILE A 211 10.66 -12.68 -1.31
CA ILE A 211 10.49 -12.48 -2.74
C ILE A 211 11.28 -11.24 -3.16
N TYR A 212 12.30 -11.44 -3.99
CA TYR A 212 13.08 -10.35 -4.58
C TYR A 212 12.87 -10.25 -6.10
N HIS A 213 12.72 -9.02 -6.59
CA HIS A 213 12.79 -8.72 -8.02
C HIS A 213 13.64 -7.46 -8.24
N HIS A 214 14.63 -7.50 -9.14
CA HIS A 214 15.61 -6.41 -9.32
C HIS A 214 16.24 -5.89 -8.01
N ARG A 215 16.50 -6.80 -7.05
CA ARG A 215 17.02 -6.50 -5.69
C ARG A 215 16.06 -5.73 -4.78
N LEU A 216 14.81 -5.53 -5.17
CA LEU A 216 13.75 -4.97 -4.34
C LEU A 216 12.95 -6.08 -3.67
N GLU A 217 12.66 -5.91 -2.38
CA GLU A 217 11.77 -6.79 -1.63
C GLU A 217 10.34 -6.56 -2.12
N MET A 218 9.68 -7.62 -2.59
CA MET A 218 8.34 -7.58 -3.15
C MET A 218 7.30 -8.22 -2.22
N GLY A 219 7.75 -8.93 -1.20
CA GLY A 219 6.90 -9.71 -0.30
C GLY A 219 7.57 -10.98 0.20
N ARG A 220 6.77 -11.95 0.64
CA ARG A 220 7.22 -13.21 1.23
C ARG A 220 6.49 -14.41 0.65
N PHE A 221 7.20 -15.52 0.56
CA PHE A 221 6.68 -16.82 0.17
C PHE A 221 6.94 -17.78 1.33
N ASP A 222 5.87 -18.18 2.00
CA ASP A 222 5.89 -19.07 3.16
C ASP A 222 5.34 -20.44 2.74
N ALA A 223 6.06 -21.52 3.04
CA ALA A 223 5.59 -22.90 2.82
C ALA A 223 5.56 -23.69 4.13
N PHE A 224 4.46 -24.39 4.40
CA PHE A 224 4.21 -25.01 5.70
C PHE A 224 4.42 -26.53 5.61
N GLU A 225 5.34 -27.09 6.42
CA GLU A 225 5.61 -28.53 6.49
C GLU A 225 4.42 -29.24 7.17
N VAL A 226 3.44 -29.64 6.35
CA VAL A 226 2.16 -30.21 6.81
C VAL A 226 1.90 -31.57 6.17
N THR A 227 2.11 -31.67 4.87
CA THR A 227 1.78 -32.86 4.09
C THR A 227 2.97 -33.83 4.03
N HIS A 228 4.19 -33.31 3.91
CA HIS A 228 5.42 -34.09 4.03
C HIS A 228 6.57 -33.25 4.55
N GLU A 229 7.61 -33.92 5.06
CA GLU A 229 8.85 -33.31 5.57
C GLU A 229 9.57 -32.51 4.50
N VAL A 230 10.04 -31.30 4.82
CA VAL A 230 10.78 -30.43 3.91
C VAL A 230 12.22 -30.93 3.79
N THR A 231 12.59 -31.28 2.56
CA THR A 231 13.94 -31.72 2.19
C THR A 231 14.75 -30.56 1.58
N GLY A 232 16.04 -30.79 1.32
CA GLY A 232 16.86 -29.83 0.58
C GLY A 232 16.32 -29.56 -0.84
N ILE A 233 15.79 -30.58 -1.50
CA ILE A 233 15.13 -30.43 -2.82
C ILE A 233 13.97 -29.44 -2.72
N ASP A 234 13.14 -29.56 -1.68
CA ASP A 234 11.98 -28.70 -1.51
C ASP A 234 12.39 -27.24 -1.23
N LEU A 235 13.46 -27.00 -0.46
CA LEU A 235 14.04 -25.66 -0.30
C LEU A 235 14.47 -25.04 -1.64
N GLU A 236 15.14 -25.83 -2.49
CA GLU A 236 15.59 -25.38 -3.80
C GLU A 236 14.42 -25.14 -4.79
N LEU A 237 13.29 -25.86 -4.62
CA LEU A 237 12.05 -25.61 -5.34
C LEU A 237 11.31 -24.37 -4.82
N ILE A 238 11.25 -24.18 -3.50
CA ILE A 238 10.64 -23.00 -2.87
C ILE A 238 11.37 -21.74 -3.32
N ASP A 239 12.70 -21.72 -3.31
CA ASP A 239 13.45 -20.54 -3.80
C ASP A 239 13.25 -20.26 -5.29
N TYR A 240 13.07 -21.32 -6.08
CA TYR A 240 12.72 -21.17 -7.49
C TYR A 240 11.30 -20.60 -7.66
N ALA A 241 10.32 -21.12 -6.90
CA ALA A 241 8.95 -20.61 -6.87
C ALA A 241 8.88 -19.16 -6.39
N THR A 242 9.64 -18.79 -5.36
CA THR A 242 9.83 -17.41 -4.86
C THR A 242 10.32 -16.49 -5.98
N SER A 243 11.32 -16.93 -6.75
CA SER A 243 11.86 -16.14 -7.87
C SER A 243 10.81 -15.93 -8.97
N LEU A 244 10.04 -16.97 -9.30
CA LEU A 244 8.94 -16.89 -10.27
C LEU A 244 7.78 -16.00 -9.75
N ALA A 245 7.45 -16.08 -8.46
CA ALA A 245 6.46 -15.20 -7.83
C ALA A 245 6.87 -13.73 -7.97
N GLY A 246 8.16 -13.41 -7.79
CA GLY A 246 8.68 -12.05 -8.00
C GLY A 246 8.47 -11.54 -9.43
N LEU A 247 8.69 -12.39 -10.43
CA LEU A 247 8.40 -12.06 -11.84
C LEU A 247 6.90 -11.84 -12.08
N MET A 248 6.03 -12.66 -11.50
CA MET A 248 4.57 -12.49 -11.61
C MET A 248 4.09 -11.21 -10.95
N ILE A 249 4.60 -10.94 -9.75
CA ILE A 249 4.27 -9.75 -8.97
C ILE A 249 4.64 -8.47 -9.76
N ASP A 250 5.81 -8.43 -10.41
CA ASP A 250 6.21 -7.32 -11.27
C ASP A 250 5.32 -7.20 -12.51
N ARG A 251 5.10 -8.33 -13.22
CA ARG A 251 4.29 -8.40 -14.44
C ARG A 251 2.85 -7.96 -14.22
N LEU A 252 2.25 -8.35 -13.09
CA LEU A 252 0.86 -8.06 -12.77
C LEU A 252 0.69 -6.70 -12.08
N GLY A 253 1.78 -6.03 -11.70
CA GLY A 253 1.74 -4.80 -10.90
C GLY A 253 1.17 -5.01 -9.49
N VAL A 254 1.09 -6.26 -9.02
CA VAL A 254 0.41 -6.63 -7.77
C VAL A 254 1.23 -6.27 -6.54
N ALA A 255 2.56 -6.13 -6.68
CA ALA A 255 3.41 -5.58 -5.61
C ALA A 255 3.14 -4.10 -5.36
N GLY A 256 2.56 -3.39 -6.34
CA GLY A 256 2.71 -1.96 -6.41
C GLY A 256 4.18 -1.62 -6.67
N LYS A 257 4.51 -1.11 -7.85
CA LYS A 257 5.86 -0.55 -8.08
C LYS A 257 6.02 0.67 -7.18
N ARG A 258 6.54 0.45 -5.97
CA ARG A 258 6.64 1.41 -4.86
C ARG A 258 5.34 2.14 -4.58
N VAL A 259 4.40 1.42 -3.97
CA VAL A 259 3.43 2.10 -3.13
C VAL A 259 3.94 1.98 -1.71
N ASP A 260 3.93 3.10 -0.99
CA ASP A 260 4.43 3.19 0.38
C ASP A 260 3.76 2.14 1.28
N MET A 261 4.42 1.77 2.38
CA MET A 261 3.87 0.83 3.37
C MET A 261 2.43 1.27 3.73
N GLY A 262 1.45 0.38 3.55
CA GLY A 262 0.04 0.64 3.89
C GLY A 262 -0.89 1.00 2.76
N SER A 263 -0.40 1.11 1.53
CA SER A 263 -1.27 1.44 0.41
C SER A 263 -2.41 0.45 0.20
N SER A 264 -2.09 -0.84 0.31
CA SER A 264 -3.08 -1.89 0.10
C SER A 264 -4.13 -1.88 1.21
N VAL A 265 -3.73 -1.51 2.43
CA VAL A 265 -4.61 -1.31 3.58
C VAL A 265 -5.57 -0.16 3.32
N LEU A 266 -5.05 1.03 2.96
CA LEU A 266 -5.88 2.18 2.64
C LEU A 266 -6.85 1.89 1.48
N ALA A 267 -6.40 1.19 0.44
CA ALA A 267 -7.25 0.77 -0.68
C ALA A 267 -8.40 -0.14 -0.24
N ASP A 268 -8.13 -1.08 0.66
CA ASP A 268 -9.13 -2.03 1.16
C ASP A 268 -10.14 -1.35 2.12
N VAL A 269 -9.68 -0.40 2.95
CA VAL A 269 -10.54 0.47 3.77
C VAL A 269 -11.46 1.29 2.87
N LEU A 270 -10.91 1.92 1.82
CA LEU A 270 -11.68 2.70 0.85
C LEU A 270 -12.70 1.86 0.07
N SER A 271 -12.33 0.62 -0.25
CA SER A 271 -13.21 -0.34 -0.93
C SER A 271 -14.27 -0.94 0.00
N GLY A 272 -14.18 -0.70 1.31
CA GLY A 272 -15.13 -1.19 2.30
C GLY A 272 -14.97 -2.67 2.63
N LYS A 273 -13.77 -3.24 2.46
CA LYS A 273 -13.50 -4.65 2.83
C LYS A 273 -13.44 -4.89 4.33
N PHE A 274 -13.16 -3.83 5.09
CA PHE A 274 -13.19 -3.89 6.54
C PHE A 274 -14.51 -3.34 7.07
N GLU A 275 -15.19 -4.13 7.90
CA GLU A 275 -16.41 -3.71 8.60
C GLU A 275 -16.11 -3.31 10.05
N ASP A 276 -15.01 -3.82 10.63
CA ASP A 276 -14.64 -3.64 12.02
C ASP A 276 -13.51 -2.60 12.21
N ARG A 277 -13.65 -1.78 13.25
CA ARG A 277 -12.73 -0.69 13.60
C ARG A 277 -11.39 -1.22 14.07
N ASP A 278 -11.38 -2.27 14.89
CA ASP A 278 -10.15 -2.83 15.44
C ASP A 278 -9.32 -3.49 14.33
N ALA A 279 -9.99 -4.18 13.40
CA ALA A 279 -9.34 -4.66 12.18
C ALA A 279 -8.68 -3.51 11.39
N VAL A 280 -9.38 -2.42 11.08
CA VAL A 280 -8.77 -1.29 10.33
C VAL A 280 -7.57 -0.70 11.06
N ARG A 281 -7.69 -0.50 12.38
CA ARG A 281 -6.60 0.04 13.21
C ARG A 281 -5.38 -0.87 13.17
N GLU A 282 -5.54 -2.17 13.35
CA GLU A 282 -4.40 -3.10 13.33
C GLU A 282 -3.68 -3.09 11.98
N HIS A 283 -4.41 -3.09 10.86
CA HIS A 283 -3.78 -3.05 9.53
C HIS A 283 -3.10 -1.71 9.24
N LEU A 284 -3.64 -0.60 9.72
CA LEU A 284 -2.99 0.71 9.62
C LEU A 284 -1.75 0.82 10.51
N ARG A 285 -1.69 0.08 11.63
CA ARG A 285 -0.49 -0.01 12.46
C ARG A 285 0.66 -0.71 11.74
N ILE A 286 0.35 -1.82 11.05
CA ILE A 286 1.30 -2.57 10.21
C ILE A 286 1.91 -1.67 9.13
N ALA A 287 1.12 -0.70 8.65
CA ALA A 287 1.51 0.31 7.67
C ALA A 287 2.34 1.49 8.23
N ASP A 288 2.72 1.46 9.51
CA ASP A 288 3.39 2.57 10.22
C ASP A 288 2.59 3.89 10.18
N VAL A 289 1.25 3.80 10.09
CA VAL A 289 0.36 4.97 10.22
C VAL A 289 0.09 5.20 11.70
N PRO A 290 0.40 6.38 12.25
CA PRO A 290 0.06 6.70 13.63
C PRO A 290 -1.45 6.60 13.85
N LEU A 291 -1.90 5.89 14.89
CA LEU A 291 -3.32 5.58 15.16
C LEU A 291 -4.01 6.52 16.16
N ASP A 292 -3.23 7.27 16.91
CA ASP A 292 -3.68 8.13 18.01
C ASP A 292 -3.49 9.61 17.66
N CYS A 293 -3.87 9.94 16.43
CA CYS A 293 -3.79 11.28 15.88
C CYS A 293 -5.05 11.63 15.11
N ASN A 294 -5.17 12.92 14.79
CA ASN A 294 -6.14 13.36 13.80
C ASN A 294 -5.54 13.21 12.40
N TYR A 295 -6.42 13.01 11.43
CA TYR A 295 -6.08 12.78 10.04
C TYR A 295 -6.74 13.82 9.16
N VAL A 296 -6.20 13.92 7.95
CA VAL A 296 -6.89 14.51 6.82
C VAL A 296 -6.70 13.63 5.60
N LEU A 297 -7.71 13.61 4.73
CA LEU A 297 -7.65 12.87 3.46
C LEU A 297 -7.47 13.86 2.31
N LEU A 298 -6.54 13.57 1.42
CA LEU A 298 -6.32 14.33 0.21
C LEU A 298 -6.67 13.46 -0.99
N ARG A 299 -7.41 14.03 -1.94
CA ARG A 299 -7.55 13.50 -3.29
C ARG A 299 -6.68 14.34 -4.21
N VAL A 300 -5.60 13.75 -4.73
CA VAL A 300 -4.71 14.38 -5.69
C VAL A 300 -5.07 13.94 -7.10
N VAL A 301 -5.46 14.91 -7.92
CA VAL A 301 -5.79 14.71 -9.33
C VAL A 301 -4.70 15.34 -10.20
N GLY A 302 -4.46 14.71 -11.35
CA GLY A 302 -3.51 15.19 -12.35
C GLY A 302 -4.14 15.10 -13.74
N GLN A 303 -3.37 14.62 -14.71
CA GLN A 303 -3.81 14.52 -16.10
C GLN A 303 -5.07 13.63 -16.25
N PRO A 304 -6.20 14.16 -16.78
CA PRO A 304 -7.40 13.38 -16.99
C PRO A 304 -7.18 12.20 -17.93
N GLY A 305 -7.75 11.04 -17.59
CA GLY A 305 -7.67 9.82 -18.40
C GLY A 305 -6.28 9.15 -18.42
N ALA A 306 -5.35 9.58 -17.57
CA ALA A 306 -4.05 8.94 -17.46
C ALA A 306 -4.15 7.51 -16.89
N GLY A 307 -3.19 6.66 -17.28
CA GLY A 307 -3.14 5.26 -16.86
C GLY A 307 -2.57 5.05 -15.46
N HIS A 308 -2.55 3.79 -15.01
CA HIS A 308 -2.06 3.40 -13.68
C HIS A 308 -0.63 3.87 -13.39
N ASP A 309 0.29 3.74 -14.34
CA ASP A 309 1.71 4.12 -14.18
C ASP A 309 1.90 5.60 -13.88
N TYR A 310 1.03 6.45 -14.44
CA TYR A 310 1.05 7.88 -14.16
C TYR A 310 0.68 8.13 -12.70
N TYR A 311 -0.43 7.58 -12.22
CA TYR A 311 -0.89 7.78 -10.85
C TYR A 311 0.03 7.12 -9.81
N ALA A 312 0.66 5.99 -10.13
CA ALA A 312 1.72 5.42 -9.30
C ALA A 312 2.89 6.42 -9.12
N ARG A 313 3.32 7.08 -10.20
CA ARG A 313 4.36 8.13 -10.12
C ARG A 313 3.89 9.36 -9.34
N VAL A 314 2.65 9.79 -9.53
CA VAL A 314 2.04 10.89 -8.74
C VAL A 314 2.06 10.54 -7.26
N GLY A 315 1.65 9.33 -6.92
CA GLY A 315 1.60 8.91 -5.54
C GLY A 315 2.97 8.83 -4.90
N GLN A 316 3.98 8.31 -5.62
CA GLN A 316 5.36 8.31 -5.11
C GLN A 316 5.85 9.74 -4.84
N LEU A 317 5.61 10.66 -5.77
CA LEU A 317 5.99 12.06 -5.65
C LEU A 317 5.33 12.76 -4.44
N VAL A 318 4.06 12.45 -4.18
CA VAL A 318 3.29 13.03 -3.07
C VAL A 318 3.65 12.37 -1.73
N GLY A 319 3.80 11.04 -1.69
CA GLY A 319 4.23 10.30 -0.51
C GLY A 319 5.62 10.72 -0.04
N ASP A 320 6.58 10.84 -0.96
CA ASP A 320 7.94 11.33 -0.68
C ASP A 320 7.97 12.78 -0.12
N ALA A 321 6.92 13.57 -0.42
CA ALA A 321 6.78 14.93 0.07
C ALA A 321 6.13 14.98 1.46
N LEU A 322 5.06 14.21 1.67
CA LEU A 322 4.27 14.24 2.90
C LEU A 322 4.70 13.10 3.83
N ALA A 323 5.69 13.36 4.68
CA ALA A 323 6.12 12.39 5.70
C ALA A 323 4.95 11.98 6.64
N GLY A 324 4.93 10.71 7.07
CA GLY A 324 3.86 10.17 7.92
C GLY A 324 2.50 10.16 7.22
N SER A 325 2.50 9.90 5.91
CA SER A 325 1.30 9.71 5.11
C SER A 325 1.32 8.36 4.43
N VAL A 326 0.13 7.85 4.09
CA VAL A 326 -0.05 6.65 3.29
C VAL A 326 -0.93 6.97 2.12
N TRP A 327 -0.60 6.45 0.95
CA TRP A 327 -1.31 6.77 -0.28
C TRP A 327 -1.68 5.53 -1.08
N THR A 328 -2.73 5.65 -1.88
CA THR A 328 -3.15 4.60 -2.81
C THR A 328 -3.78 5.19 -4.07
N ASN A 329 -3.72 4.45 -5.17
CA ASN A 329 -4.43 4.80 -6.39
C ASN A 329 -5.91 4.41 -6.22
N PHE A 330 -6.82 5.37 -6.39
CA PHE A 330 -8.25 5.12 -6.29
C PHE A 330 -9.02 5.82 -7.42
N GLY A 331 -9.45 5.04 -8.41
CA GLY A 331 -10.00 5.56 -9.65
C GLY A 331 -8.94 6.34 -10.44
N SER A 332 -9.29 7.53 -10.94
CA SER A 332 -8.39 8.44 -11.66
C SER A 332 -7.75 9.49 -10.74
N ALA A 333 -7.29 9.07 -9.56
CA ALA A 333 -6.66 9.94 -8.57
C ALA A 333 -5.76 9.14 -7.63
N VAL A 334 -4.88 9.87 -6.94
CA VAL A 334 -4.19 9.37 -5.75
C VAL A 334 -4.94 9.85 -4.52
N VAL A 335 -5.23 8.94 -3.60
CA VAL A 335 -5.79 9.26 -2.28
C VAL A 335 -4.69 9.14 -1.25
N VAL A 336 -4.53 10.16 -0.41
CA VAL A 336 -3.48 10.24 0.61
C VAL A 336 -4.10 10.48 1.96
N LEU A 337 -3.82 9.60 2.91
CA LEU A 337 -4.15 9.77 4.32
C LEU A 337 -2.94 10.39 5.03
N VAL A 338 -3.10 11.60 5.56
CA VAL A 338 -2.03 12.35 6.23
C VAL A 338 -2.34 12.43 7.72
N SER A 339 -1.42 11.97 8.55
CA SER A 339 -1.47 12.20 10.00
C SER A 339 -1.17 13.67 10.31
N LEU A 340 -1.93 14.30 11.20
CA LEU A 340 -1.72 15.67 11.66
C LEU A 340 -0.89 15.76 12.95
N GLY A 341 -0.58 14.63 13.58
CA GLY A 341 0.09 14.55 14.89
C GLY A 341 -0.89 14.40 16.06
N GLU A 342 -0.36 14.38 17.29
CA GLU A 342 -1.18 14.23 18.51
C GLU A 342 -2.31 15.25 18.55
N ALA A 343 -3.50 14.80 18.97
CA ALA A 343 -4.65 15.67 19.19
C ALA A 343 -4.27 16.73 20.25
N THR A 344 -3.93 17.93 19.79
CA THR A 344 -3.75 19.07 20.69
C THR A 344 -5.12 19.53 21.20
N GLU A 345 -5.12 20.29 22.30
CA GLU A 345 -6.30 20.69 23.08
C GLU A 345 -7.56 20.99 22.25
N ALA A 346 -8.74 20.72 22.84
CA ALA A 346 -10.05 20.92 22.24
C ALA A 346 -10.17 22.26 21.47
N GLY A 347 -10.50 22.20 20.16
CA GLY A 347 -10.71 23.41 19.35
C GLY A 347 -10.47 23.23 17.85
N PHE A 348 -10.19 24.34 17.16
CA PHE A 348 -9.92 24.43 15.71
C PHE A 348 -8.45 24.13 15.33
N ALA A 349 -7.64 23.60 16.26
CA ALA A 349 -6.21 23.42 16.08
C ALA A 349 -5.84 22.49 14.90
N ASP A 350 -6.68 21.50 14.61
CA ASP A 350 -6.45 20.56 13.50
C ASP A 350 -6.52 21.22 12.13
N TYR A 351 -7.41 22.21 11.95
CA TYR A 351 -7.55 22.96 10.70
C TYR A 351 -6.29 23.77 10.42
N GLU A 352 -5.83 24.52 11.42
CA GLU A 352 -4.59 25.30 11.31
C GLU A 352 -3.37 24.38 11.11
N SER A 353 -3.34 23.24 11.81
CA SER A 353 -2.27 22.24 11.69
C SER A 353 -2.25 21.61 10.30
N CYS A 354 -3.43 21.32 9.74
CA CYS A 354 -3.60 20.83 8.38
C CYS A 354 -3.09 21.84 7.35
N GLU A 355 -3.59 23.08 7.38
CA GLU A 355 -3.13 24.14 6.48
C GLU A 355 -1.63 24.35 6.59
N ARG A 356 -1.10 24.42 7.81
CA ARG A 356 0.32 24.59 8.07
C ARG A 356 1.14 23.43 7.52
N ARG A 357 0.70 22.19 7.70
CA ARG A 357 1.40 20.98 7.25
C ARG A 357 1.40 20.87 5.73
N ILE A 358 0.26 21.12 5.09
CA ILE A 358 0.10 20.95 3.64
C ILE A 358 0.68 22.14 2.87
N LEU A 359 0.30 23.39 3.22
CA LEU A 359 0.68 24.56 2.43
C LEU A 359 2.15 24.98 2.62
N ARG A 360 2.76 24.67 3.78
CA ARG A 360 4.18 25.01 4.01
C ARG A 360 5.15 23.93 3.50
N ASP A 361 4.64 22.77 3.10
CA ASP A 361 5.50 21.74 2.50
C ASP A 361 5.87 22.13 1.06
N ARG A 362 7.10 22.61 0.90
CA ARG A 362 7.61 23.08 -0.41
C ARG A 362 7.74 21.96 -1.43
N LYS A 363 8.01 20.72 -0.99
CA LYS A 363 8.13 19.59 -1.91
C LYS A 363 6.78 19.23 -2.47
N PHE A 364 5.76 19.18 -1.61
CA PHE A 364 4.38 18.88 -1.99
C PHE A 364 3.80 19.97 -2.88
N MET A 365 3.94 21.24 -2.49
CA MET A 365 3.45 22.36 -3.32
C MET A 365 4.16 22.42 -4.68
N GLY A 366 5.48 22.23 -4.71
CA GLY A 366 6.24 22.16 -5.95
C GLY A 366 5.88 20.94 -6.81
N ALA A 367 5.59 19.81 -6.18
CA ALA A 367 5.07 18.62 -6.84
C ALA A 367 3.75 18.91 -7.57
N LEU A 368 2.79 19.56 -6.89
CA LEU A 368 1.53 19.96 -7.51
C LEU A 368 1.73 20.95 -8.66
N GLU A 369 2.55 21.99 -8.44
CA GLU A 369 2.75 23.06 -9.42
C GLU A 369 3.46 22.58 -10.69
N HIS A 370 4.58 21.85 -10.56
CA HIS A 370 5.39 21.43 -11.70
C HIS A 370 4.74 20.33 -12.55
N ASN A 371 3.74 19.63 -12.02
CA ASN A 371 3.07 18.52 -12.68
C ASN A 371 1.60 18.82 -13.01
N ASP A 372 1.18 20.08 -12.85
CA ASP A 372 -0.19 20.56 -13.06
C ASP A 372 -1.25 19.72 -12.33
N MET A 373 -0.96 19.38 -11.08
CA MET A 373 -1.84 18.60 -10.23
C MET A 373 -2.58 19.50 -9.24
N ARG A 374 -3.65 18.96 -8.67
CA ARG A 374 -4.45 19.63 -7.64
C ARG A 374 -4.80 18.67 -6.53
N ALA A 375 -4.90 19.18 -5.31
CA ALA A 375 -5.23 18.42 -4.12
C ALA A 375 -6.51 18.96 -3.48
N PHE A 376 -7.48 18.07 -3.27
CA PHE A 376 -8.75 18.35 -2.60
C PHE A 376 -8.75 17.72 -1.22
N VAL A 377 -8.88 18.56 -0.21
CA VAL A 377 -8.60 18.21 1.19
C VAL A 377 -9.91 18.08 1.96
N SER A 378 -10.11 16.94 2.63
CA SER A 378 -11.28 16.70 3.48
C SER A 378 -11.24 17.56 4.74
N GLU A 379 -12.33 17.58 5.50
CA GLU A 379 -12.27 18.01 6.91
C GLU A 379 -11.31 17.10 7.71
N PRO A 380 -10.66 17.63 8.77
CA PRO A 380 -9.95 16.80 9.74
C PRO A 380 -10.89 15.80 10.44
N PHE A 381 -10.36 14.63 10.80
CA PHE A 381 -11.13 13.58 11.46
C PHE A 381 -10.24 12.68 12.34
N SER A 382 -10.82 12.04 13.35
CA SER A 382 -10.09 11.18 14.30
C SER A 382 -10.40 9.70 14.13
N ASP A 383 -11.53 9.36 13.51
CA ASP A 383 -11.92 7.96 13.32
C ASP A 383 -11.61 7.47 11.90
N VAL A 384 -10.70 6.50 11.80
CA VAL A 384 -10.28 5.87 10.54
C VAL A 384 -11.42 5.21 9.77
N MET A 385 -12.54 4.90 10.42
CA MET A 385 -13.74 4.41 9.74
C MET A 385 -14.42 5.49 8.87
N GLU A 386 -14.12 6.77 9.09
CA GLU A 386 -14.66 7.88 8.32
C GLU A 386 -13.96 8.11 6.97
N VAL A 387 -12.84 7.42 6.69
CA VAL A 387 -12.04 7.63 5.46
C VAL A 387 -12.91 7.62 4.19
N ARG A 388 -13.92 6.74 4.10
CA ARG A 388 -14.86 6.72 2.96
C ARG A 388 -15.73 7.98 2.86
N ALA A 389 -16.26 8.46 3.99
CA ALA A 389 -17.03 9.70 4.04
C ALA A 389 -16.16 10.91 3.70
N ARG A 390 -14.90 10.91 4.16
CA ARG A 390 -13.90 11.95 3.87
C ARG A 390 -13.46 11.94 2.41
N LEU A 391 -13.30 10.76 1.80
CA LEU A 391 -13.07 10.67 0.35
C LEU A 391 -14.23 11.25 -0.44
N LYS A 392 -15.48 11.01 -0.02
CA LYS A 392 -16.65 11.60 -0.65
C LYS A 392 -16.63 13.13 -0.59
N GLN A 393 -16.16 13.73 0.52
CA GLN A 393 -15.95 15.18 0.60
C GLN A 393 -14.95 15.66 -0.47
N CYS A 394 -13.81 14.99 -0.59
CA CYS A 394 -12.80 15.34 -1.60
C CYS A 394 -13.30 15.20 -3.04
N ILE A 395 -14.07 14.15 -3.34
CA ILE A 395 -14.67 13.93 -4.67
C ILE A 395 -15.69 15.03 -5.00
N LEU A 396 -16.61 15.32 -4.08
CA LEU A 396 -17.61 16.36 -4.29
C LEU A 396 -16.98 17.76 -4.43
N LEU A 397 -15.87 17.99 -3.74
CA LEU A 397 -15.09 19.23 -3.86
C LEU A 397 -14.41 19.35 -5.23
N ASP A 398 -13.79 18.27 -5.71
CA ASP A 398 -13.22 18.15 -7.06
C ASP A 398 -14.28 18.47 -8.14
N GLU A 399 -15.45 17.83 -8.04
CA GLU A 399 -16.58 18.05 -8.96
C GLU A 399 -17.12 19.49 -8.92
N ALA A 400 -17.25 20.08 -7.73
CA ALA A 400 -17.73 21.45 -7.56
C ALA A 400 -16.75 22.48 -8.13
N ASP A 401 -15.45 22.27 -7.94
CA ASP A 401 -14.41 23.19 -8.38
C ASP A 401 -14.26 23.21 -9.92
N VAL A 402 -14.44 22.06 -10.61
CA VAL A 402 -14.45 22.01 -12.09
C VAL A 402 -15.47 22.96 -12.73
N LEU A 403 -16.59 23.24 -12.04
CA LEU A 403 -17.63 24.16 -12.50
C LEU A 403 -17.19 25.63 -12.38
N GLU A 404 -16.30 25.93 -11.44
CA GLU A 404 -15.82 27.27 -11.12
C GLU A 404 -14.48 27.52 -11.85
N ARG A 405 -14.56 27.81 -13.15
CA ARG A 405 -13.42 28.05 -14.07
C ARG A 405 -12.45 29.19 -13.67
N SER A 406 -12.51 29.71 -12.45
CA SER A 406 -11.80 30.88 -11.94
C SER A 406 -10.77 30.57 -10.84
N SER A 407 -10.85 29.43 -10.14
CA SER A 407 -9.89 29.09 -9.07
C SER A 407 -8.58 28.50 -9.63
N ARG A 408 -7.44 29.18 -9.36
CA ARG A 408 -6.08 28.71 -9.68
C ARG A 408 -5.40 27.99 -8.52
N GLN A 409 -6.11 27.73 -7.42
CA GLN A 409 -5.49 27.15 -6.23
C GLN A 409 -5.13 25.67 -6.47
N ARG A 410 -3.89 25.32 -6.11
CA ARG A 410 -3.38 23.95 -6.21
C ARG A 410 -3.90 23.06 -5.08
N VAL A 411 -4.24 23.66 -3.94
CA VAL A 411 -4.82 22.98 -2.78
C VAL A 411 -6.15 23.66 -2.47
N VAL A 412 -7.21 22.87 -2.29
CA VAL A 412 -8.57 23.35 -2.04
C VAL A 412 -9.11 22.62 -0.81
N PHE A 413 -9.56 23.37 0.19
CA PHE A 413 -10.03 22.82 1.46
C PHE A 413 -11.55 22.74 1.53
N PHE A 414 -12.09 21.61 1.98
CA PHE A 414 -13.53 21.40 2.05
C PHE A 414 -14.25 22.46 2.89
N TRP A 415 -13.69 22.85 4.04
CA TRP A 415 -14.31 23.81 4.95
C TRP A 415 -14.44 25.22 4.35
N GLU A 416 -13.59 25.60 3.40
CA GLU A 416 -13.64 26.90 2.73
C GLU A 416 -14.70 26.93 1.60
N HIS A 417 -14.99 25.75 1.02
CA HIS A 417 -15.80 25.61 -0.19
C HIS A 417 -17.12 24.84 0.03
N ARG A 418 -17.52 24.59 1.28
CA ARG A 418 -18.70 23.77 1.64
C ARG A 418 -20.02 24.19 0.95
N PHE A 419 -20.25 25.51 0.78
CA PHE A 419 -21.46 26.01 0.14
C PHE A 419 -21.47 25.73 -1.36
N GLN A 420 -20.30 25.78 -2.00
CA GLN A 420 -20.17 25.43 -3.42
C GLN A 420 -20.41 23.94 -3.64
N VAL A 421 -19.91 23.09 -2.74
CA VAL A 421 -20.20 21.65 -2.77
C VAL A 421 -21.70 21.40 -2.66
N VAL A 422 -22.38 22.01 -1.68
CA VAL A 422 -23.85 21.87 -1.53
C VAL A 422 -24.58 22.34 -2.79
N ALA A 423 -24.21 23.50 -3.33
CA ALA A 423 -24.79 24.03 -4.55
C ALA A 423 -24.60 23.07 -5.75
N SER A 424 -23.38 22.57 -5.95
CA SER A 424 -23.03 21.62 -7.02
C SER A 424 -23.84 20.33 -6.93
N VAL A 425 -23.96 19.74 -5.73
CA VAL A 425 -24.76 18.53 -5.50
C VAL A 425 -26.23 18.74 -5.89
N PHE A 426 -26.86 19.81 -5.40
CA PHE A 426 -28.26 20.09 -5.73
C PHE A 426 -28.46 20.49 -7.19
N LYS A 427 -27.46 21.12 -7.83
CA LYS A 427 -27.45 21.39 -9.28
C LYS A 427 -27.44 20.10 -10.09
N GLY A 428 -26.56 19.16 -9.75
CA GLY A 428 -26.48 17.85 -10.39
C GLY A 428 -27.77 17.03 -10.25
N LEU A 429 -28.50 17.21 -9.14
CA LEU A 429 -29.81 16.58 -8.91
C LEU A 429 -30.99 17.33 -9.58
N GLY A 430 -30.77 18.52 -10.13
CA GLY A 430 -31.84 19.36 -10.69
C GLY A 430 -32.75 20.02 -9.65
N TYR A 431 -32.29 20.14 -8.40
CA TYR A 431 -33.06 20.66 -7.26
C TYR A 431 -32.45 21.93 -6.63
N SER A 432 -31.58 22.66 -7.34
CA SER A 432 -30.98 23.91 -6.84
C SER A 432 -32.00 24.89 -6.27
N ASP A 433 -33.19 24.94 -6.85
CA ASP A 433 -34.27 25.83 -6.44
C ASP A 433 -34.76 25.60 -5.00
N MET A 434 -34.61 24.36 -4.47
CA MET A 434 -34.97 24.02 -3.09
C MET A 434 -34.07 24.70 -2.05
N LEU A 435 -32.89 25.19 -2.47
CA LEU A 435 -31.94 25.88 -1.60
C LEU A 435 -32.17 27.39 -1.53
N LEU A 436 -33.02 27.96 -2.40
CA LEU A 436 -33.08 29.40 -2.62
C LEU A 436 -34.34 30.02 -2.02
N ASP A 437 -34.17 31.08 -1.24
CA ASP A 437 -35.30 31.93 -0.85
C ASP A 437 -35.74 32.78 -2.05
N LYS A 438 -37.00 32.60 -2.46
CA LYS A 438 -37.59 33.28 -3.62
C LYS A 438 -37.58 34.80 -3.51
N ARG A 439 -37.65 35.35 -2.29
CA ARG A 439 -37.56 36.80 -2.05
C ARG A 439 -36.18 37.33 -2.43
N VAL A 440 -35.13 36.57 -2.12
CA VAL A 440 -33.74 36.91 -2.44
C VAL A 440 -33.46 36.73 -3.94
N VAL A 441 -34.00 35.67 -4.56
CA VAL A 441 -33.93 35.48 -6.03
C VAL A 441 -34.65 36.61 -6.76
N ALA A 442 -35.83 37.02 -6.29
CA ALA A 442 -36.57 38.16 -6.86
C ALA A 442 -35.78 39.46 -6.72
N MET A 443 -35.06 39.65 -5.61
CA MET A 443 -34.17 40.80 -5.42
C MET A 443 -33.00 40.81 -6.42
N ALA A 444 -32.36 39.66 -6.64
CA ALA A 444 -31.31 39.51 -7.64
C ALA A 444 -31.81 39.84 -9.06
N ARG A 445 -33.00 39.34 -9.42
CA ARG A 445 -33.65 39.62 -10.70
C ARG A 445 -33.99 41.10 -10.84
N TYR A 446 -34.56 41.71 -9.81
CA TYR A 446 -34.91 43.12 -9.80
C TYR A 446 -33.68 44.02 -10.02
N ASP A 447 -32.57 43.72 -9.34
CA ASP A 447 -31.29 44.43 -9.52
C ASP A 447 -30.80 44.38 -10.97
N ARG A 448 -30.92 43.22 -11.63
CA ARG A 448 -30.56 43.06 -13.05
C ARG A 448 -31.46 43.87 -13.98
N GLU A 449 -32.76 43.83 -13.76
CA GLU A 449 -33.75 44.52 -14.61
C GLU A 449 -33.70 46.04 -14.46
N HIS A 450 -33.41 46.54 -13.25
CA HIS A 450 -33.54 47.97 -12.91
C HIS A 450 -32.20 48.66 -12.67
N GLY A 451 -31.08 47.93 -12.70
CA GLY A 451 -29.75 48.45 -12.39
C GLY A 451 -29.61 48.92 -10.93
N SER A 452 -30.40 48.37 -10.01
CA SER A 452 -30.27 48.63 -8.57
C SER A 452 -29.19 47.75 -7.94
N SER A 453 -28.93 47.96 -6.64
CA SER A 453 -27.90 47.21 -5.90
C SER A 453 -28.45 46.78 -4.53
N TYR A 454 -29.70 46.31 -4.51
CA TYR A 454 -30.39 45.90 -3.30
C TYR A 454 -29.81 44.61 -2.72
N LEU A 455 -29.54 43.60 -3.54
CA LEU A 455 -28.95 42.33 -3.10
C LEU A 455 -27.57 42.56 -2.48
N GLU A 456 -26.72 43.33 -3.15
CA GLU A 456 -25.40 43.69 -2.63
C GLU A 456 -25.51 44.45 -1.30
N THR A 457 -26.45 45.39 -1.21
CA THR A 457 -26.70 46.14 0.04
C THR A 457 -27.19 45.22 1.16
N ALA A 458 -28.09 44.28 0.85
CA ALA A 458 -28.60 43.31 1.80
C ALA A 458 -27.47 42.38 2.30
N VAL A 459 -26.63 41.87 1.40
CA VAL A 459 -25.47 41.04 1.75
C VAL A 459 -24.51 41.82 2.67
N MET A 460 -24.23 43.10 2.39
CA MET A 460 -23.39 43.92 3.26
C MET A 460 -24.04 44.19 4.63
N SER A 461 -25.35 44.37 4.69
CA SER A 461 -26.07 44.45 5.97
C SER A 461 -25.90 43.19 6.82
N VAL A 462 -25.81 42.01 6.22
CA VAL A 462 -25.58 40.77 6.98
C VAL A 462 -24.12 40.62 7.39
N ARG A 463 -23.17 41.03 6.53
CA ARG A 463 -21.73 41.00 6.83
C ARG A 463 -21.33 41.95 7.97
N PHE A 464 -22.02 43.08 8.11
CA PHE A 464 -21.78 44.08 9.16
C PHE A 464 -22.99 44.21 10.11
N PRO A 465 -23.29 43.18 10.93
CA PRO A 465 -24.42 43.20 11.87
C PRO A 465 -24.37 44.43 12.77
N GLY A 466 -25.44 45.22 12.79
CA GLY A 466 -25.55 46.36 13.72
C GLY A 466 -24.65 47.55 13.39
N SER A 467 -23.87 47.49 12.29
CA SER A 467 -22.97 48.56 11.86
C SER A 467 -23.35 49.14 10.48
N PRO A 468 -24.47 49.90 10.35
CA PRO A 468 -24.84 50.57 9.09
C PRO A 468 -23.77 51.50 8.50
N ALA A 469 -22.90 52.06 9.35
CA ALA A 469 -21.82 52.94 8.89
C ALA A 469 -20.75 52.16 8.13
N GLU A 470 -20.28 51.05 8.69
CA GLU A 470 -19.30 50.15 8.06
C GLU A 470 -19.88 49.50 6.79
N ALA A 471 -21.16 49.09 6.82
CA ALA A 471 -21.82 48.56 5.63
C ALA A 471 -21.92 49.59 4.49
N ALA A 472 -22.23 50.86 4.81
CA ALA A 472 -22.30 51.93 3.82
C ALA A 472 -20.92 52.28 3.25
N GLU A 473 -19.89 52.28 4.10
CA GLU A 473 -18.49 52.48 3.70
C GLU A 473 -17.99 51.35 2.79
N ALA A 474 -18.25 50.09 3.14
CA ALA A 474 -17.90 48.92 2.31
C ALA A 474 -18.57 48.96 0.93
N LEU A 475 -19.78 49.53 0.83
CA LEU A 475 -20.50 49.75 -0.43
C LEU A 475 -20.07 51.03 -1.16
N SER A 476 -19.19 51.85 -0.58
CA SER A 476 -18.84 53.19 -1.09
C SER A 476 -20.07 54.10 -1.32
N VAL A 477 -21.09 54.00 -0.45
CA VAL A 477 -22.30 54.83 -0.51
C VAL A 477 -22.49 55.67 0.76
N HIS A 478 -23.24 56.76 0.64
CA HIS A 478 -23.62 57.55 1.80
C HIS A 478 -24.60 56.78 2.72
N ARG A 479 -24.52 57.00 4.03
CA ARG A 479 -25.37 56.35 5.05
C ARG A 479 -26.88 56.49 4.77
N ASN A 480 -27.31 57.65 4.25
CA ASN A 480 -28.71 57.87 3.87
C ASN A 480 -29.14 56.97 2.71
N THR A 481 -28.27 56.77 1.72
CA THR A 481 -28.52 55.87 0.58
C THR A 481 -28.60 54.43 1.05
N TYR A 482 -27.73 54.03 1.98
CA TYR A 482 -27.81 52.72 2.62
C TYR A 482 -29.16 52.48 3.29
N PHE A 483 -29.61 53.40 4.16
CA PHE A 483 -30.91 53.26 4.84
C PHE A 483 -32.08 53.28 3.86
N TYR A 484 -32.02 54.12 2.82
CA TYR A 484 -33.01 54.11 1.76
C TYR A 484 -33.11 52.73 1.10
N ARG A 485 -31.97 52.13 0.73
CA ARG A 485 -31.92 50.79 0.13
C ARG A 485 -32.42 49.72 1.08
N VAL A 486 -32.03 49.74 2.36
CA VAL A 486 -32.51 48.81 3.39
C VAL A 486 -34.02 48.90 3.58
N ASN A 487 -34.58 50.12 3.66
CA ASN A 487 -36.02 50.30 3.76
C ASN A 487 -36.74 49.79 2.50
N LYS A 488 -36.19 50.06 1.32
CA LYS A 488 -36.73 49.54 0.06
C LYS A 488 -36.68 48.01 -0.02
N ILE A 489 -35.65 47.38 0.52
CA ILE A 489 -35.56 45.91 0.60
C ILE A 489 -36.72 45.34 1.41
N GLY A 490 -37.01 45.90 2.58
CA GLY A 490 -38.15 45.49 3.41
C GLY A 490 -39.50 45.76 2.75
N GLU A 491 -39.65 46.89 2.07
CA GLU A 491 -40.89 47.25 1.35
C GLU A 491 -41.17 46.33 0.17
N LEU A 492 -40.17 46.09 -0.70
CA LEU A 492 -40.32 45.41 -1.98
C LEU A 492 -40.27 43.89 -1.84
N PHE A 493 -39.32 43.36 -1.06
CA PHE A 493 -39.04 41.92 -1.00
C PHE A 493 -39.51 41.27 0.31
N LYS A 494 -40.08 42.04 1.24
CA LYS A 494 -40.58 41.55 2.53
C LYS A 494 -39.51 40.80 3.32
N LEU A 495 -38.29 41.34 3.32
CA LEU A 495 -37.14 40.85 4.09
C LEU A 495 -36.83 41.86 5.21
N ASP A 496 -36.90 41.41 6.45
CA ASP A 496 -36.44 42.18 7.61
C ASP A 496 -34.97 41.85 7.90
N LEU A 497 -34.06 42.75 7.53
CA LEU A 497 -32.63 42.58 7.76
C LEU A 497 -32.22 42.67 9.25
N LYS A 498 -33.17 42.84 10.17
CA LYS A 498 -32.96 42.71 11.61
C LYS A 498 -33.31 41.31 12.14
N ASP A 499 -34.13 40.57 11.42
CA ASP A 499 -34.56 39.22 11.79
C ASP A 499 -33.45 38.18 11.52
N GLY A 500 -33.31 37.19 12.41
CA GLY A 500 -32.26 36.18 12.31
C GLY A 500 -32.45 35.23 11.12
N ASP A 501 -33.69 34.81 10.87
CA ASP A 501 -34.03 33.84 9.84
C ASP A 501 -33.93 34.47 8.45
N ASP A 502 -34.41 35.70 8.29
CA ASP A 502 -34.26 36.45 7.02
C ASP A 502 -32.79 36.72 6.68
N ARG A 503 -31.94 37.00 7.68
CA ARG A 503 -30.49 37.16 7.46
C ARG A 503 -29.80 35.85 7.08
N LEU A 504 -30.21 34.73 7.67
CA LEU A 504 -29.72 33.40 7.30
C LEU A 504 -30.15 33.05 5.87
N ALA A 505 -31.43 33.19 5.55
CA ALA A 505 -32.00 32.92 4.23
C ALA A 505 -31.30 33.75 3.14
N LEU A 506 -31.07 35.05 3.41
CA LEU A 506 -30.32 35.94 2.54
C LEU A 506 -28.87 35.50 2.35
N SER A 507 -28.14 35.23 3.44
CA SER A 507 -26.73 34.85 3.36
C SER A 507 -26.54 33.52 2.64
N PHE A 508 -27.38 32.54 2.95
CA PHE A 508 -27.35 31.23 2.34
C PHE A 508 -27.68 31.31 0.85
N THR A 509 -28.81 31.95 0.50
CA THR A 509 -29.22 32.09 -0.90
C THR A 509 -28.19 32.86 -1.71
N ALA A 510 -27.62 33.94 -1.18
CA ALA A 510 -26.57 34.70 -1.86
C ALA A 510 -25.31 33.85 -2.14
N ARG A 511 -24.87 33.03 -1.17
CA ARG A 511 -23.72 32.13 -1.35
C ARG A 511 -23.99 31.00 -2.35
N VAL A 512 -25.20 30.45 -2.35
CA VAL A 512 -25.58 29.41 -3.31
C VAL A 512 -25.70 30.00 -4.71
N LEU A 513 -26.29 31.20 -4.87
CA LEU A 513 -26.35 31.90 -6.17
C LEU A 513 -24.95 32.19 -6.72
N GLU A 514 -24.02 32.66 -5.88
CA GLU A 514 -22.61 32.88 -6.23
C GLU A 514 -21.96 31.58 -6.77
N ALA A 515 -22.20 30.45 -6.09
CA ALA A 515 -21.65 29.15 -6.48
C ALA A 515 -22.29 28.53 -7.74
N LEU A 516 -23.57 28.79 -8.01
CA LEU A 516 -24.28 28.18 -9.14
C LEU A 516 -23.98 28.86 -10.50
N GLY A 517 -23.52 30.11 -10.46
CA GLY A 517 -23.38 30.99 -11.63
C GLY A 517 -24.71 31.65 -12.03
N GLU A 518 -24.65 32.59 -12.98
CA GLU A 518 -25.78 33.48 -13.34
C GLU A 518 -27.01 32.76 -13.95
N ASP A 519 -26.85 31.53 -14.44
CA ASP A 519 -27.87 30.77 -15.18
C ASP A 519 -29.11 30.37 -14.33
N VAL A 520 -29.02 30.36 -13.00
CA VAL A 520 -30.11 29.87 -12.13
C VAL A 520 -31.15 30.94 -11.79
N VAL A 521 -30.81 32.22 -11.93
CA VAL A 521 -31.73 33.34 -11.61
C VAL A 521 -32.94 33.39 -12.58
N ASP A 522 -32.81 32.77 -13.77
CA ASP A 522 -33.84 32.79 -14.81
C ASP A 522 -34.75 31.55 -14.79
N ALA A 523 -34.29 30.42 -14.22
CA ALA A 523 -35.03 29.17 -14.17
C ALA A 523 -36.23 29.16 -13.19
N GLY A 524 -36.33 30.16 -12.32
CA GLY A 524 -37.41 30.29 -11.33
C GLY A 524 -38.75 30.81 -11.88
N ALA A 525 -39.02 30.72 -13.18
CA ALA A 525 -40.35 30.99 -13.72
C ALA A 525 -41.31 29.89 -13.22
N LEU A 526 -42.15 30.24 -12.24
CA LEU A 526 -43.38 29.48 -12.00
C LEU A 526 -44.15 29.45 -13.33
N PRO A 527 -44.63 28.29 -13.81
CA PRO A 527 -45.60 28.30 -14.91
C PRO A 527 -46.77 29.17 -14.47
N GLU A 528 -47.16 30.13 -15.30
CA GLU A 528 -48.38 30.91 -15.09
C GLU A 528 -49.53 29.93 -14.91
N THR A 529 -50.01 29.77 -13.68
CA THR A 529 -51.24 29.01 -13.42
C THR A 529 -52.39 29.88 -13.88
N ASN A 530 -53.00 29.48 -15.00
CA ASN A 530 -54.32 29.91 -15.43
C ASN A 530 -55.39 29.60 -14.37
#